data_AF-Q74GG0-F1
#
_entry.id   AF-Q74GG0-F1
#
_cell.length_a   1.000
_cell.length_b   1.000
_cell.length_c   1.000
_cell.angle_alpha   90.00
_cell.angle_beta   90.00
_cell.angle_gamma   90.00
#
_symmetry.space_group_name_H-M   'P 1'
#
loop_
_entity.id
_entity.type
_entity.pdbx_description
1 polymer ?
#
loop_
_entity_poly.entity_id
_entity_poly.type
_entity_poly.pdbx_seq_one_letter_code
_entity_poly.pdbx_strand_id
1 'polypeptide(L)'
;MGANGGNATGRPAAGGGQYGIVLAELYRALKALTFYPEGHPQRAEVLARAHAALRGILWGTELVFVIGKNGFTASEGGAFVEPTAMTQALARELFIRRVKRLTILPDVGEADLSLFLTLLSMDHRDVHEAGGIEALMAQLGLTTIWVNEVDLDEIRRKRAVVEQTRSAAAHDGTSDNVLSAIEKVADQDGTPEEGRDAAGLQEEDRLEAEAILGRMERETSDDRYRELARLLSARCAELGDRGEFERILWVLVNLHRHAKSEAASAARRGYALLAFEKAAGGPMLPFLVGRLEERGEERETLVDLFREIGEPAVALLVERLTLAESRNARKLIIDALVAIGAESVALLTEHLVDRRWYVVRNAAVILGEIGDPASAEPLRACLVHTDVRVRREALRSLVKIGGEQAEDAIIGLLAAEDNLTKRHAVISLGLLKSRRAVEPLCALIERRDPFKKSLAFKRDVIQSLGRIGDRRAVPSLLRLLEHRPWFGRRRWDDVRMAVVTTLAQIGDPAALGLLDSLAAKGGMLAAASADAAEDIRRRGGVVND
;
A
#
# COMPACT_ATOMS: atom_id res chain seq x y z
N MET A 1 60.29 19.74 -4.39
CA MET A 1 59.18 20.55 -3.84
C MET A 1 57.92 20.16 -4.62
N GLY A 2 56.88 19.58 -4.06
CA GLY A 2 56.60 19.19 -2.68
C GLY A 2 55.77 17.91 -2.67
N ALA A 3 55.83 17.23 -1.53
CA ALA A 3 55.03 16.06 -1.21
C ALA A 3 53.54 16.43 -1.09
N ASN A 4 52.66 15.51 -1.45
CA ASN A 4 51.41 15.36 -0.72
C ASN A 4 51.10 13.88 -0.57
N GLY A 5 51.32 13.37 0.64
CA GLY A 5 50.95 12.03 1.04
C GLY A 5 49.43 11.96 1.25
N GLY A 6 48.78 11.07 0.51
CA GLY A 6 47.43 10.59 0.80
C GLY A 6 47.53 9.15 1.24
N ASN A 7 47.29 8.91 2.52
CA ASN A 7 47.32 7.61 3.19
C ASN A 7 46.23 6.70 2.59
N ALA A 8 46.63 5.72 1.79
CA ALA A 8 45.75 4.69 1.23
C ALA A 8 45.72 3.48 2.17
N THR A 9 44.94 3.56 3.26
CA THR A 9 44.49 2.36 4.00
C THR A 9 43.10 1.99 3.50
N GLY A 10 43.04 1.38 2.31
CA GLY A 10 41.80 0.85 1.74
C GLY A 10 41.33 -0.37 2.52
N ARG A 11 40.26 -0.19 3.32
CA ARG A 11 39.54 -1.23 4.06
C ARG A 11 38.76 -2.10 3.05
N PRO A 12 38.91 -3.45 3.02
CA PRO A 12 37.99 -4.27 2.25
C PRO A 12 36.62 -4.20 2.92
N ALA A 13 35.57 -3.76 2.21
CA ALA A 13 34.21 -3.87 2.74
C ALA A 13 33.85 -5.35 2.84
N ALA A 14 33.42 -5.81 4.02
CA ALA A 14 32.90 -7.16 4.16
C ALA A 14 31.64 -7.30 3.29
N GLY A 15 31.66 -8.21 2.31
CA GLY A 15 30.52 -8.44 1.43
C GLY A 15 29.38 -9.16 2.14
N GLY A 16 28.16 -9.08 1.62
CA GLY A 16 26.95 -9.75 2.17
C GLY A 16 27.14 -11.23 2.51
N GLY A 17 27.98 -11.94 1.75
CA GLY A 17 28.34 -13.34 1.99
C GLY A 17 29.15 -13.58 3.27
N GLN A 18 30.03 -12.65 3.67
CA GLN A 18 30.82 -12.79 4.90
C GLN A 18 29.95 -12.60 6.15
N TYR A 19 29.00 -11.67 6.12
CA TYR A 19 28.01 -11.52 7.19
C TYR A 19 27.14 -12.77 7.36
N GLY A 20 26.75 -13.40 6.24
CA GLY A 20 25.98 -14.64 6.27
C GLY A 20 26.72 -15.79 6.94
N ILE A 21 28.03 -15.92 6.70
CA ILE A 21 28.88 -16.94 7.35
C ILE A 21 28.93 -16.72 8.86
N VAL A 22 29.17 -15.49 9.31
CA VAL A 22 29.27 -15.17 10.75
C VAL A 22 27.94 -15.45 11.47
N LEU A 23 26.82 -15.01 10.89
CA LEU A 23 25.50 -15.26 11.46
C LEU A 23 25.14 -16.75 11.47
N ALA A 24 25.60 -17.53 10.49
CA ALA A 24 25.44 -18.98 10.50
C ALA A 24 26.28 -19.65 11.61
N GLU A 25 27.51 -19.21 11.86
CA GLU A 25 28.32 -19.71 12.99
C GLU A 25 27.69 -19.37 14.35
N LEU A 26 27.13 -18.15 14.50
CA LEU A 26 26.40 -17.77 15.70
C LEU A 26 25.19 -18.66 15.96
N TYR A 27 24.43 -19.00 14.91
CA TYR A 27 23.31 -19.93 15.04
C TYR A 27 23.75 -21.34 15.41
N ARG A 28 24.89 -21.82 14.89
CA ARG A 28 25.43 -23.14 15.27
C ARG A 28 25.89 -23.14 16.72
N ALA A 29 26.51 -22.07 17.19
CA ALA A 29 26.87 -21.91 18.60
C ALA A 29 25.63 -21.90 19.49
N LEU A 30 24.57 -21.16 19.11
CA LEU A 30 23.28 -21.20 19.79
C LEU A 30 22.71 -22.62 19.88
N LYS A 31 22.69 -23.36 18.75
CA LYS A 31 22.21 -24.74 18.77
C LYS A 31 23.07 -25.67 19.63
N ALA A 32 24.40 -25.53 19.59
CA ALA A 32 25.29 -26.33 20.42
C ALA A 32 25.02 -26.11 21.92
N LEU A 33 24.69 -24.87 22.33
CA LEU A 33 24.30 -24.54 23.71
C LEU A 33 22.96 -25.17 24.10
N THR A 34 22.01 -25.30 23.17
CA THR A 34 20.72 -25.96 23.40
C THR A 34 20.84 -27.49 23.47
N PHE A 35 21.71 -28.12 22.67
CA PHE A 35 21.76 -29.58 22.53
C PHE A 35 22.79 -30.27 23.42
N TYR A 36 23.87 -29.58 23.81
CA TYR A 36 24.92 -30.17 24.64
C TYR A 36 24.88 -29.62 26.07
N PRO A 37 25.08 -30.47 27.10
CA PRO A 37 25.13 -30.03 28.49
C PRO A 37 26.37 -29.17 28.77
N GLU A 38 26.34 -28.42 29.88
CA GLU A 38 27.48 -27.61 30.31
C GLU A 38 28.75 -28.46 30.50
N GLY A 39 29.91 -27.92 30.11
CA GLY A 39 31.19 -28.62 30.15
C GLY A 39 31.49 -29.54 28.96
N HIS A 40 30.56 -29.76 28.02
CA HIS A 40 30.82 -30.58 26.83
C HIS A 40 31.82 -29.91 25.86
N PRO A 41 32.86 -30.61 25.37
CA PRO A 41 33.94 -30.00 24.57
C PRO A 41 33.46 -29.36 23.27
N GLN A 42 32.38 -29.87 22.66
CA GLN A 42 31.82 -29.26 21.45
C GLN A 42 31.21 -27.87 21.69
N ARG A 43 30.76 -27.53 22.92
CA ARG A 43 30.27 -26.16 23.21
C ARG A 43 31.41 -25.15 23.08
N ALA A 44 32.56 -25.46 23.68
CA ALA A 44 33.75 -24.62 23.63
C ALA A 44 34.28 -24.49 22.19
N GLU A 45 34.34 -25.59 21.43
CA GLU A 45 34.83 -25.56 20.05
C GLU A 45 33.95 -24.70 19.13
N VAL A 46 32.62 -24.85 19.21
CA VAL A 46 31.70 -24.09 18.35
C VAL A 46 31.63 -22.61 18.77
N LEU A 47 31.70 -22.33 20.08
CA LEU A 47 31.78 -20.95 20.58
C LEU A 47 33.06 -20.25 20.12
N ALA A 48 34.22 -20.91 20.23
CA ALA A 48 35.49 -20.38 19.75
C ALA A 48 35.48 -20.12 18.24
N ARG A 49 34.82 -20.99 17.46
CA ARG A 49 34.63 -20.80 16.01
C ARG A 49 33.76 -19.58 15.69
N ALA A 50 32.64 -19.41 16.40
CA ALA A 50 31.76 -18.25 16.22
C ALA A 50 32.47 -16.94 16.63
N HIS A 51 33.23 -16.95 17.72
CA HIS A 51 34.05 -15.83 18.16
C HIS A 51 35.14 -15.47 17.15
N ALA A 52 35.87 -16.45 16.62
CA ALA A 52 36.87 -16.25 15.58
C ALA A 52 36.26 -15.68 14.28
N ALA A 53 35.07 -16.16 13.89
CA ALA A 53 34.35 -15.65 12.72
C ALA A 53 33.93 -14.17 12.91
N LEU A 54 33.43 -13.81 14.09
CA LEU A 54 33.13 -12.42 14.45
C LEU A 54 34.38 -11.54 14.40
N ARG A 55 35.48 -11.96 15.03
CA ARG A 55 36.74 -11.21 15.02
C ARG A 55 37.33 -11.04 13.63
N GLY A 56 37.08 -11.99 12.73
CA GLY A 56 37.53 -11.93 11.34
C GLY A 56 36.94 -10.76 10.54
N ILE A 57 35.77 -10.24 10.96
CA ILE A 57 35.09 -9.11 10.30
C ILE A 57 35.07 -7.83 11.15
N LEU A 58 35.34 -7.92 12.45
CA LEU A 58 35.49 -6.77 13.36
C LEU A 58 36.90 -6.17 13.25
N TRP A 59 37.15 -5.36 12.22
CA TRP A 59 38.45 -4.67 12.00
C TRP A 59 38.57 -3.37 12.80
N GLY A 60 38.32 -3.41 14.11
CA GLY A 60 38.42 -2.25 15.00
C GLY A 60 37.19 -1.32 14.98
N THR A 61 36.12 -1.72 14.30
CA THR A 61 34.82 -1.03 14.30
C THR A 61 33.73 -1.96 14.80
N GLU A 62 32.65 -1.38 15.31
CA GLU A 62 31.45 -2.10 15.68
C GLU A 62 30.73 -2.68 14.46
N LEU A 63 30.02 -3.78 14.68
CA LEU A 63 29.16 -4.42 13.71
C LEU A 63 27.71 -4.25 14.13
N VAL A 64 26.91 -3.65 13.28
CA VAL A 64 25.48 -3.40 13.56
C VAL A 64 24.62 -4.15 12.55
N PHE A 65 23.79 -5.05 13.06
CA PHE A 65 22.75 -5.72 12.30
C PHE A 65 21.38 -5.15 12.65
N VAL A 66 20.58 -4.88 11.61
CA VAL A 66 19.14 -4.65 11.73
C VAL A 66 18.44 -5.99 11.48
N ILE A 67 17.61 -6.42 12.41
CA ILE A 67 16.91 -7.70 12.39
C ILE A 67 15.49 -7.49 11.87
N GLY A 68 15.18 -8.18 10.77
CA GLY A 68 13.81 -8.33 10.28
C GLY A 68 13.25 -9.72 10.60
N LYS A 69 11.96 -9.93 10.35
CA LYS A 69 11.24 -11.18 10.65
C LYS A 69 11.93 -12.44 10.10
N ASN A 70 12.62 -12.32 8.95
CA ASN A 70 13.25 -13.44 8.23
C ASN A 70 14.69 -13.12 7.76
N GLY A 71 15.42 -12.22 8.41
CA GLY A 71 16.77 -11.93 7.95
C GLY A 71 17.45 -10.74 8.61
N PHE A 72 18.61 -10.40 8.07
CA PHE A 72 19.48 -9.36 8.59
C PHE A 72 19.88 -8.37 7.50
N THR A 73 20.01 -7.11 7.88
CA THR A 73 20.65 -6.07 7.07
C THR A 73 21.83 -5.53 7.86
N ALA A 74 23.03 -5.54 7.28
CA ALA A 74 24.22 -4.95 7.90
C ALA A 74 24.20 -3.43 7.70
N SER A 75 24.42 -2.67 8.79
CA SER A 75 24.42 -1.21 8.74
C SER A 75 25.66 -0.65 8.01
N GLU A 76 26.79 -1.37 8.05
CA GLU A 76 27.97 -1.03 7.24
C GLU A 76 27.69 -1.39 5.76
N GLY A 77 27.39 -0.37 4.95
CA GLY A 77 27.19 -0.47 3.50
C GLY A 77 25.77 -0.83 3.05
N GLY A 78 24.80 -0.95 3.97
CA GLY A 78 23.41 -1.31 3.64
C GLY A 78 23.29 -2.69 2.97
N ALA A 79 24.31 -3.53 3.13
CA ALA A 79 24.39 -4.82 2.46
C ALA A 79 23.35 -5.76 3.05
N PHE A 80 22.44 -6.22 2.20
CA PHE A 80 21.51 -7.28 2.53
C PHE A 80 22.28 -8.59 2.76
N VAL A 81 22.03 -9.25 3.88
CA VAL A 81 22.61 -10.58 4.14
C VAL A 81 21.76 -11.61 3.42
N GLU A 82 22.38 -12.40 2.54
CA GLU A 82 21.66 -13.47 1.84
C GLU A 82 20.94 -14.40 2.83
N PRO A 83 19.63 -14.62 2.66
CA PRO A 83 18.85 -15.41 3.59
C PRO A 83 19.16 -16.90 3.40
N THR A 84 19.60 -17.54 4.47
CA THR A 84 19.79 -18.99 4.57
C THR A 84 18.88 -19.53 5.68
N ALA A 85 18.63 -20.83 5.71
CA ALA A 85 17.82 -21.43 6.78
C ALA A 85 18.38 -21.12 8.19
N MET A 86 19.71 -21.08 8.33
CA MET A 86 20.39 -20.77 9.61
C MET A 86 20.26 -19.29 9.97
N THR A 87 20.50 -18.37 9.03
CA THR A 87 20.38 -16.93 9.29
C THR A 87 18.92 -16.53 9.56
N GLN A 88 17.96 -17.11 8.84
CA GLN A 88 16.54 -16.91 9.12
C GLN A 88 16.13 -17.43 10.51
N ALA A 89 16.69 -18.56 10.94
CA ALA A 89 16.38 -19.11 12.25
C ALA A 89 16.96 -18.26 13.38
N LEU A 90 18.21 -17.79 13.25
CA LEU A 90 18.78 -16.84 14.20
C LEU A 90 18.00 -15.53 14.26
N ALA A 91 17.58 -15.00 13.10
CA ALA A 91 16.74 -13.81 13.03
C ALA A 91 15.41 -14.02 13.79
N ARG A 92 14.79 -15.20 13.67
CA ARG A 92 13.60 -15.54 14.45
C ARG A 92 13.87 -15.58 15.95
N GLU A 93 14.96 -16.21 16.41
CA GLU A 93 15.30 -16.26 17.84
C GLU A 93 15.53 -14.87 18.44
N LEU A 94 16.18 -13.97 17.69
CA LEU A 94 16.35 -12.58 18.08
C LEU A 94 15.01 -11.82 18.06
N PHE A 95 14.22 -12.02 17.01
CA PHE A 95 12.94 -11.34 16.82
C PHE A 95 11.90 -11.71 17.88
N ILE A 96 11.76 -12.99 18.25
CA ILE A 96 10.82 -13.43 19.30
C ILE A 96 11.20 -12.87 20.67
N ARG A 97 12.47 -12.53 20.89
CA ARG A 97 12.98 -11.83 22.08
C ARG A 97 13.05 -10.31 21.90
N ARG A 98 12.36 -9.77 20.89
CA ARG A 98 12.23 -8.34 20.58
C ARG A 98 13.55 -7.61 20.29
N VAL A 99 14.56 -8.34 19.79
CA VAL A 99 15.82 -7.75 19.32
C VAL A 99 15.67 -7.28 17.88
N LYS A 100 15.56 -5.96 17.69
CA LYS A 100 15.46 -5.27 16.38
C LYS A 100 16.80 -4.85 15.83
N ARG A 101 17.76 -4.59 16.73
CA ARG A 101 19.14 -4.23 16.38
C ARG A 101 20.10 -5.02 17.25
N LEU A 102 21.17 -5.53 16.66
CA LEU A 102 22.26 -6.20 17.37
C LEU A 102 23.55 -5.46 17.04
N THR A 103 24.19 -4.91 18.07
CA THR A 103 25.44 -4.16 17.98
C THR A 103 26.53 -4.95 18.70
N ILE A 104 27.62 -5.27 17.99
CA ILE A 104 28.76 -6.02 18.52
C ILE A 104 29.99 -5.13 18.46
N LEU A 105 30.63 -4.90 19.60
CA LEU A 105 31.82 -4.05 19.70
C LEU A 105 33.10 -4.80 19.27
N PRO A 106 34.15 -4.08 18.83
CA PRO A 106 35.39 -4.70 18.31
C PRO A 106 36.12 -5.59 19.32
N ASP A 107 35.93 -5.33 20.61
CA ASP A 107 36.54 -6.01 21.74
C ASP A 107 35.70 -7.16 22.30
N VAL A 108 34.70 -7.65 21.54
CA VAL A 108 33.85 -8.78 21.94
C VAL A 108 34.68 -9.97 22.44
N GLY A 109 34.39 -10.41 23.66
CA GLY A 109 35.03 -11.56 24.31
C GLY A 109 34.21 -12.84 24.19
N GLU A 110 34.85 -14.00 24.36
CA GLU A 110 34.16 -15.29 24.39
C GLU A 110 33.14 -15.38 25.53
N ALA A 111 33.41 -14.75 26.67
CA ALA A 111 32.51 -14.72 27.83
C ALA A 111 31.19 -13.98 27.52
N ASP A 112 31.26 -12.76 27.00
CA ASP A 112 30.07 -11.97 26.62
C ASP A 112 29.28 -12.69 25.51
N LEU A 113 29.99 -13.28 24.52
CA LEU A 113 29.34 -14.06 23.48
C LEU A 113 28.62 -15.29 24.04
N SER A 114 29.25 -16.01 24.97
CA SER A 114 28.63 -17.16 25.63
C SER A 114 27.38 -16.75 26.40
N LEU A 115 27.45 -15.69 27.20
CA LEU A 115 26.31 -15.21 27.99
C LEU A 115 25.16 -14.79 27.09
N PHE A 116 25.46 -14.04 26.02
CA PHE A 116 24.45 -13.61 25.05
C PHE A 116 23.75 -14.79 24.38
N LEU A 117 24.50 -15.80 23.94
CA LEU A 117 23.91 -16.99 23.31
C LEU A 117 23.14 -17.85 24.33
N THR A 118 23.55 -17.89 25.59
CA THR A 118 22.77 -18.53 26.66
C THR A 118 21.43 -17.84 26.84
N LEU A 119 21.39 -16.50 26.88
CA LEU A 119 20.14 -15.75 26.93
C LEU A 119 19.22 -16.05 25.73
N LEU A 120 19.80 -16.20 24.53
CA LEU A 120 19.04 -16.60 23.35
C LEU A 120 18.57 -18.06 23.37
N SER A 121 19.12 -18.90 24.25
CA SER A 121 18.71 -20.30 24.41
C SER A 121 17.57 -20.50 25.43
N MET A 122 17.33 -19.51 26.30
CA MET A 122 16.22 -19.51 27.27
C MET A 122 14.87 -19.45 26.56
N ASP A 123 13.78 -19.92 27.18
CA ASP A 123 12.44 -19.71 26.63
C ASP A 123 12.17 -18.20 26.54
N HIS A 124 11.65 -17.75 25.40
CA HIS A 124 11.34 -16.34 25.16
C HIS A 124 10.37 -15.73 26.19
N ARG A 125 9.53 -16.55 26.83
CA ARG A 125 8.61 -16.13 27.90
C ARG A 125 9.37 -15.81 29.18
N ASP A 126 10.29 -16.67 29.59
CA ASP A 126 11.14 -16.46 30.77
C ASP A 126 12.00 -15.20 30.61
N VAL A 127 12.54 -14.98 29.40
CA VAL A 127 13.28 -13.76 29.06
C VAL A 127 12.39 -12.52 29.18
N HIS A 128 11.11 -12.62 28.82
CA HIS A 128 10.16 -11.51 28.91
C HIS A 128 9.76 -11.23 30.37
N GLU A 129 9.45 -12.29 31.14
CA GLU A 129 9.10 -12.21 32.56
C GLU A 129 10.24 -11.61 33.40
N ALA A 130 11.49 -11.89 33.04
CA ALA A 130 12.67 -11.29 33.68
C ALA A 130 12.98 -9.83 33.25
N GLY A 131 12.03 -9.15 32.59
CA GLY A 131 12.18 -7.74 32.19
C GLY A 131 12.78 -7.53 30.80
N GLY A 132 12.89 -8.60 29.99
CA GLY A 132 13.41 -8.55 28.63
C GLY A 132 14.92 -8.78 28.54
N ILE A 133 15.38 -9.06 27.32
CA ILE A 133 16.78 -9.41 27.06
C ILE A 133 17.74 -8.27 27.41
N GLU A 134 17.35 -7.00 27.27
CA GLU A 134 18.18 -5.84 27.64
C GLU A 134 18.43 -5.77 29.14
N ALA A 135 17.40 -6.00 29.96
CA ALA A 135 17.51 -6.01 31.41
C ALA A 135 18.40 -7.17 31.89
N LEU A 136 18.20 -8.36 31.34
CA LEU A 136 19.03 -9.53 31.63
C LEU A 136 20.49 -9.30 31.22
N MET A 137 20.74 -8.73 30.04
CA MET A 137 22.11 -8.42 29.60
C MET A 137 22.80 -7.42 30.55
N ALA A 138 22.07 -6.42 31.05
CA ALA A 138 22.59 -5.47 32.03
C ALA A 138 22.89 -6.14 33.39
N GLN A 139 22.00 -7.02 33.88
CA GLN A 139 22.19 -7.79 35.11
C GLN A 139 23.39 -8.75 35.04
N LEU A 140 23.56 -9.42 33.90
CA LEU A 140 24.70 -10.31 33.63
C LEU A 140 26.01 -9.56 33.36
N GLY A 141 25.95 -8.23 33.22
CA GLY A 141 27.10 -7.38 33.01
C GLY A 141 27.76 -7.53 31.64
N LEU A 142 26.97 -7.75 30.58
CA LEU A 142 27.48 -7.74 29.21
C LEU A 142 27.86 -6.32 28.81
N THR A 143 29.01 -6.18 28.17
CA THR A 143 29.60 -4.86 27.86
C THR A 143 29.96 -4.69 26.39
N THR A 144 30.10 -5.80 25.66
CA THR A 144 30.58 -5.82 24.27
C THR A 144 29.52 -6.22 23.25
N ILE A 145 28.36 -6.70 23.70
CA ILE A 145 27.20 -7.01 22.85
C ILE A 145 26.01 -6.20 23.38
N TRP A 146 25.32 -5.50 22.49
CA TRP A 146 24.20 -4.63 22.81
C TRP A 146 23.05 -4.92 21.85
N VAL A 147 21.83 -4.76 22.35
CA VAL A 147 20.61 -4.92 21.54
C VAL A 147 19.75 -3.67 21.63
N ASN A 148 19.05 -3.36 20.54
CA ASN A 148 18.12 -2.23 20.39
C ASN A 148 18.68 -0.81 20.57
N GLU A 149 19.85 -0.65 21.19
CA GLU A 149 20.54 0.63 21.35
C GLU A 149 21.14 1.14 20.02
N VAL A 150 20.95 2.43 19.75
CA VAL A 150 21.30 3.06 18.47
C VAL A 150 22.42 4.09 18.62
N ASP A 151 22.59 4.67 19.82
CA ASP A 151 23.59 5.71 20.07
C ASP A 151 24.87 5.12 20.68
N LEU A 152 25.99 5.26 19.97
CA LEU A 152 27.33 4.86 20.44
C LEU A 152 27.74 5.57 21.75
N ASP A 153 27.32 6.81 21.95
CA ASP A 153 27.60 7.55 23.18
C ASP A 153 26.71 7.08 24.34
N GLU A 154 25.51 6.58 24.05
CA GLU A 154 24.68 5.89 25.03
C GLU A 154 25.24 4.50 25.38
N ILE A 155 25.69 3.72 24.40
CA ILE A 155 26.39 2.45 24.61
C ILE A 155 27.62 2.64 25.49
N ARG A 156 28.47 3.63 25.18
CA ARG A 156 29.68 3.93 25.98
C ARG A 156 29.35 4.35 27.40
N ARG A 157 28.31 5.17 27.60
CA ARG A 157 27.84 5.57 28.94
C ARG A 157 27.31 4.37 29.73
N LYS A 158 26.44 3.55 29.14
CA LYS A 158 25.88 2.35 29.78
C LYS A 158 26.98 1.32 30.09
N ARG A 159 27.96 1.16 29.19
CA ARG A 159 29.14 0.32 29.42
C ARG A 159 29.92 0.73 30.67
N ALA A 160 30.19 2.03 30.85
CA ALA A 160 30.91 2.53 32.02
C ALA A 160 30.14 2.24 33.34
N VAL A 161 28.81 2.33 33.32
CA VAL A 161 27.95 1.99 34.48
C VAL A 161 28.02 0.49 34.80
N VAL A 162 27.97 -0.37 33.77
CA VAL A 162 28.05 -1.83 33.93
C VAL A 162 29.43 -2.24 34.45
N GLU A 163 30.52 -1.67 33.93
CA GLU A 163 31.89 -1.94 34.38
C GLU A 163 32.13 -1.48 35.82
N GLN A 164 31.57 -0.33 36.22
CA GLN A 164 31.63 0.15 37.61
C GLN A 164 30.85 -0.79 38.56
N THR A 165 29.65 -1.20 38.17
CA THR A 165 28.82 -2.16 38.94
C THR A 165 29.54 -3.50 39.08
N ARG A 166 30.18 -3.99 38.03
CA ARG A 166 30.96 -5.24 38.03
C ARG A 166 32.20 -5.15 38.90
N SER A 167 32.92 -4.03 38.88
CA SER A 167 34.08 -3.80 39.74
C SER A 167 33.68 -3.69 41.22
N ALA A 168 32.49 -3.16 41.52
CA ALA A 168 31.95 -3.14 42.87
C ALA A 168 31.50 -4.53 43.35
N ALA A 169 30.83 -5.31 42.49
CA ALA A 169 30.40 -6.68 42.80
C ALA A 169 31.57 -7.66 42.96
N ALA A 170 32.68 -7.47 42.23
CA ALA A 170 33.89 -8.28 42.36
C ALA A 170 34.64 -8.04 43.69
N HIS A 171 34.40 -6.92 44.38
CA HIS A 171 34.94 -6.65 45.72
C HIS A 171 34.15 -7.34 46.84
N ASP A 172 32.91 -7.79 46.58
CA ASP A 172 31.99 -8.34 47.58
C ASP A 172 31.89 -9.88 47.55
N GLY A 173 32.89 -10.56 46.98
CA GLY A 173 33.13 -12.00 47.14
C GLY A 173 32.08 -12.96 46.57
N THR A 174 31.00 -12.49 45.97
CA THR A 174 29.92 -13.35 45.46
C THR A 174 30.15 -13.72 44.00
N SER A 175 31.24 -14.44 43.73
CA SER A 175 31.42 -15.11 42.43
C SER A 175 31.04 -16.57 42.59
N ASP A 176 29.75 -16.89 42.43
CA ASP A 176 29.34 -18.23 42.04
C ASP A 176 27.95 -18.22 41.37
N ASN A 177 27.95 -18.71 40.12
CA ASN A 177 26.83 -19.00 39.22
C ASN A 177 25.70 -17.97 39.13
N VAL A 178 25.86 -17.05 38.17
CA VAL A 178 24.84 -16.09 37.73
C VAL A 178 23.55 -16.78 37.22
N LEU A 179 23.66 -18.02 36.74
CA LEU A 179 22.50 -18.87 36.39
C LEU A 179 21.61 -19.21 37.60
N SER A 180 22.18 -19.35 38.80
CA SER A 180 21.42 -19.66 40.02
C SER A 180 20.65 -18.47 40.60
N ALA A 181 21.03 -17.25 40.22
CA ALA A 181 20.33 -16.03 40.61
C ALA A 181 19.02 -15.85 39.84
N ILE A 182 18.95 -16.33 38.59
CA ILE A 182 17.77 -16.24 37.72
C ILE A 182 16.63 -17.14 38.23
N GLU A 183 16.95 -18.32 38.78
CA GLU A 183 15.94 -19.25 39.33
C GLU A 183 15.26 -18.72 40.62
N LYS A 184 15.87 -17.76 41.32
CA LYS A 184 15.33 -17.24 42.59
C LYS A 184 14.40 -16.03 42.45
N VAL A 185 14.36 -15.37 41.29
CA VAL A 185 13.59 -14.13 41.08
C VAL A 185 12.13 -14.40 40.69
N ALA A 186 11.81 -15.62 40.22
CA ALA A 186 10.46 -15.98 39.78
C ALA A 186 9.44 -16.19 40.91
N ASP A 187 9.83 -16.08 42.20
CA ASP A 187 9.01 -16.56 43.32
C ASP A 187 8.72 -15.52 44.43
N GLN A 188 8.89 -14.22 44.18
CA GLN A 188 8.55 -13.20 45.18
C GLN A 188 7.78 -12.00 44.61
N ASP A 189 6.45 -12.10 44.70
CA ASP A 189 5.53 -10.96 44.70
C ASP A 189 5.80 -10.05 45.90
N GLY A 190 5.95 -8.76 45.66
CA GLY A 190 6.14 -7.76 46.72
C GLY A 190 6.02 -6.32 46.20
N THR A 191 4.91 -5.68 46.55
CA THR A 191 4.55 -4.27 46.35
C THR A 191 5.68 -3.27 46.67
N PRO A 192 5.76 -2.12 45.97
CA PRO A 192 6.48 -0.96 46.50
C PRO A 192 5.56 0.21 46.87
N GLU A 193 5.70 0.64 48.13
CA GLU A 193 5.24 1.92 48.70
C GLU A 193 5.99 3.13 48.13
N GLU A 194 5.37 4.29 48.34
CA GLU A 194 5.63 5.61 47.76
C GLU A 194 6.73 6.43 48.44
N GLY A 195 7.29 7.38 47.67
CA GLY A 195 7.77 8.69 48.14
C GLY A 195 9.08 9.13 47.48
N ARG A 196 9.29 10.35 46.98
CA ARG A 196 8.54 11.61 46.90
C ARG A 196 9.17 12.46 45.76
N ASP A 197 8.44 13.49 45.31
CA ASP A 197 8.90 14.63 44.48
C ASP A 197 8.91 14.49 42.93
N ALA A 198 7.96 13.74 42.36
CA ALA A 198 7.66 13.67 40.92
C ALA A 198 6.14 13.66 40.61
N ALA A 199 5.32 14.23 41.49
CA ALA A 199 3.87 13.98 41.57
C ALA A 199 3.02 14.46 40.38
N GLY A 200 3.50 15.40 39.56
CA GLY A 200 2.73 15.89 38.40
C GLY A 200 2.85 15.05 37.13
N LEU A 201 3.96 14.32 36.97
CA LEU A 201 4.26 13.53 35.76
C LEU A 201 3.92 12.05 35.96
N GLN A 202 4.05 11.52 37.18
CA GLN A 202 3.78 10.11 37.49
C GLN A 202 2.29 9.71 37.45
N GLU A 203 1.37 10.64 37.63
CA GLU A 203 -0.08 10.35 37.60
C GLU A 203 -0.59 10.19 36.16
N GLU A 204 0.00 10.92 35.20
CA GLU A 204 -0.34 10.82 33.78
C GLU A 204 0.26 9.57 33.13
N ASP A 205 1.44 9.15 33.60
CA ASP A 205 2.10 7.88 33.27
C ASP A 205 1.35 6.64 33.82
N ARG A 206 0.16 6.80 34.42
CA ARG A 206 -0.73 5.68 34.79
C ARG A 206 -2.08 5.69 34.06
N LEU A 207 -2.33 6.70 33.22
CA LEU A 207 -3.61 6.83 32.54
C LEU A 207 -3.76 5.80 31.42
N GLU A 208 -4.93 5.16 31.39
CA GLU A 208 -5.37 4.33 30.26
C GLU A 208 -5.62 5.18 29.01
N ALA A 209 -5.57 4.56 27.83
CA ALA A 209 -5.72 5.24 26.55
C ALA A 209 -7.03 6.03 26.45
N GLU A 210 -8.12 5.50 27.02
CA GLU A 210 -9.44 6.14 27.06
C GLU A 210 -9.44 7.42 27.90
N ALA A 211 -8.73 7.41 29.04
CA ALA A 211 -8.61 8.58 29.90
C ALA A 211 -7.77 9.69 29.24
N ILE A 212 -6.70 9.31 28.53
CA ILE A 212 -5.88 10.27 27.78
C ILE A 212 -6.71 10.92 26.66
N LEU A 213 -7.47 10.13 25.89
CA LEU A 213 -8.35 10.66 24.85
C LEU A 213 -9.41 11.61 25.39
N GLY A 214 -10.06 11.26 26.51
CA GLY A 214 -11.02 12.15 27.16
C GLY A 214 -10.41 13.48 27.63
N ARG A 215 -9.12 13.49 28.01
CA ARG A 215 -8.40 14.74 28.30
C ARG A 215 -8.11 15.53 27.02
N MET A 216 -7.65 14.85 25.96
CA MET A 216 -7.37 15.48 24.66
C MET A 216 -8.59 16.20 24.08
N GLU A 217 -9.80 15.63 24.22
CA GLU A 217 -11.04 16.25 23.73
C GLU A 217 -11.32 17.64 24.34
N ARG A 218 -10.96 17.83 25.61
CA ARG A 218 -11.23 19.09 26.34
C ARG A 218 -10.03 20.03 26.37
N GLU A 219 -8.88 19.58 25.85
CA GLU A 219 -7.64 20.33 25.91
C GLU A 219 -7.64 21.48 24.88
N THR A 220 -7.30 22.67 25.37
CA THR A 220 -7.27 23.92 24.60
C THR A 220 -5.86 24.38 24.28
N SER A 221 -4.85 23.91 25.02
CA SER A 221 -3.43 24.19 24.80
C SER A 221 -2.81 23.20 23.81
N ASP A 222 -2.19 23.73 22.76
CA ASP A 222 -1.52 22.92 21.73
C ASP A 222 -0.33 22.13 22.30
N ASP A 223 0.43 22.70 23.23
CA ASP A 223 1.59 22.04 23.86
C ASP A 223 1.16 20.87 24.76
N ARG A 224 0.10 21.06 25.56
CA ARG A 224 -0.44 19.99 26.39
C ARG A 224 -1.05 18.88 25.53
N TYR A 225 -1.76 19.26 24.47
CA TYR A 225 -2.31 18.29 23.52
C TYR A 225 -1.21 17.44 22.87
N ARG A 226 -0.07 18.06 22.51
CA ARG A 226 1.09 17.33 21.97
C ARG A 226 1.59 16.27 22.94
N GLU A 227 1.70 16.60 24.23
CA GLU A 227 2.17 15.65 25.24
C GLU A 227 1.17 14.51 25.44
N LEU A 228 -0.13 14.83 25.53
CA LEU A 228 -1.18 13.81 25.60
C LEU A 228 -1.18 12.89 24.37
N ALA A 229 -0.98 13.43 23.16
CA ALA A 229 -0.88 12.64 21.93
C ALA A 229 0.35 11.70 21.94
N ARG A 230 1.47 12.16 22.51
CA ARG A 230 2.69 11.37 22.69
C ARG A 230 2.46 10.24 23.69
N LEU A 231 1.85 10.53 24.84
CA LEU A 231 1.48 9.53 25.86
C LEU A 231 0.50 8.51 25.30
N LEU A 232 -0.52 8.95 24.55
CA LEU A 232 -1.48 8.07 23.89
C LEU A 232 -0.79 7.13 22.89
N SER A 233 0.19 7.64 22.13
CA SER A 233 0.98 6.81 21.21
C SER A 233 1.75 5.71 21.96
N ALA A 234 2.35 6.06 23.11
CA ALA A 234 3.04 5.08 23.95
C ALA A 234 2.06 4.01 24.49
N ARG A 235 0.87 4.42 24.93
CA ARG A 235 -0.18 3.46 25.35
C ARG A 235 -0.67 2.57 24.22
N CYS A 236 -0.84 3.09 23.02
CA CYS A 236 -1.20 2.27 21.86
C CYS A 236 -0.13 1.21 21.58
N ALA A 237 1.16 1.55 21.73
CA ALA A 237 2.23 0.58 21.60
C ALA A 237 2.15 -0.53 22.66
N GLU A 238 1.91 -0.20 23.93
CA GLU A 238 1.73 -1.18 25.00
C GLU A 238 0.49 -2.07 24.83
N LEU A 239 -0.62 -1.51 24.34
CA LEU A 239 -1.82 -2.27 24.00
C LEU A 239 -1.55 -3.20 22.83
N GLY A 240 -0.76 -2.74 21.84
CA GLY A 240 -0.39 -3.54 20.67
C GLY A 240 0.48 -4.73 21.05
N ASP A 241 1.41 -4.52 21.99
CA ASP A 241 2.25 -5.58 22.56
C ASP A 241 1.44 -6.64 23.31
N ARG A 242 0.30 -6.26 23.89
CA ARG A 242 -0.66 -7.14 24.57
C ARG A 242 -1.70 -7.77 23.62
N GLY A 243 -1.73 -7.35 22.36
CA GLY A 243 -2.71 -7.80 21.38
C GLY A 243 -4.11 -7.20 21.56
N GLU A 244 -4.25 -6.12 22.33
CA GLU A 244 -5.53 -5.45 22.62
C GLU A 244 -5.97 -4.53 21.46
N PHE A 245 -6.01 -5.06 20.24
CA PHE A 245 -6.23 -4.28 19.00
C PHE A 245 -7.60 -3.60 18.91
N GLU A 246 -8.65 -4.15 19.52
CA GLU A 246 -9.97 -3.51 19.57
C GLU A 246 -9.95 -2.17 20.29
N ARG A 247 -9.15 -2.06 21.36
CA ARG A 247 -8.98 -0.78 22.08
C ARG A 247 -8.22 0.22 21.22
N ILE A 248 -7.20 -0.24 20.48
CA ILE A 248 -6.45 0.61 19.54
C ILE A 248 -7.36 1.06 18.39
N LEU A 249 -8.25 0.21 17.87
CA LEU A 249 -9.23 0.59 16.86
C LEU A 249 -10.11 1.74 17.37
N TRP A 250 -10.63 1.63 18.60
CA TRP A 250 -11.40 2.72 19.21
C TRP A 250 -10.58 4.02 19.32
N VAL A 251 -9.30 3.92 19.69
CA VAL A 251 -8.38 5.06 19.72
C VAL A 251 -8.21 5.69 18.32
N LEU A 252 -7.98 4.88 17.29
CA LEU A 252 -7.81 5.33 15.91
C LEU A 252 -9.04 6.09 15.40
N VAL A 253 -10.24 5.60 15.70
CA VAL A 253 -11.49 6.28 15.32
C VAL A 253 -11.60 7.68 15.94
N ASN A 254 -11.21 7.83 17.20
CA ASN A 254 -11.26 9.14 17.86
C ASN A 254 -10.12 10.07 17.41
N LEU A 255 -8.92 9.55 17.21
CA LEU A 255 -7.80 10.32 16.66
C LEU A 255 -8.10 10.82 15.24
N HIS A 256 -8.73 10.00 14.41
CA HIS A 256 -9.21 10.40 13.08
C HIS A 256 -10.21 11.56 13.15
N ARG A 257 -11.16 11.50 14.10
CA ARG A 257 -12.12 12.59 14.34
C ARG A 257 -11.42 13.88 14.79
N HIS A 258 -10.43 13.77 15.68
CA HIS A 258 -9.64 14.90 16.15
C HIS A 258 -8.84 15.54 15.00
N ALA A 259 -8.21 14.72 14.15
CA ALA A 259 -7.45 15.17 12.98
C ALA A 259 -8.32 15.92 11.97
N LYS A 260 -9.64 15.64 11.91
CA LYS A 260 -10.60 16.31 11.01
C LYS A 260 -11.41 17.43 11.67
N SER A 261 -11.22 17.72 12.94
CA SER A 261 -12.01 18.72 13.65
C SER A 261 -11.66 20.15 13.21
N GLU A 262 -12.63 20.85 12.62
CA GLU A 262 -12.49 22.28 12.25
C GLU A 262 -12.35 23.19 13.49
N ALA A 263 -12.87 22.76 14.64
CA ALA A 263 -12.75 23.48 15.90
C ALA A 263 -11.35 23.36 16.55
N ALA A 264 -10.54 22.38 16.11
CA ALA A 264 -9.18 22.21 16.59
C ALA A 264 -8.21 23.17 15.87
N SER A 265 -7.08 23.50 16.51
CA SER A 265 -6.00 24.23 15.85
C SER A 265 -5.30 23.33 14.83
N ALA A 266 -4.60 23.92 13.85
CA ALA A 266 -3.82 23.15 12.87
C ALA A 266 -2.76 22.26 13.55
N ALA A 267 -2.11 22.75 14.61
CA ALA A 267 -1.15 21.98 15.39
C ALA A 267 -1.78 20.75 16.05
N ARG A 268 -2.95 20.92 16.72
CA ARG A 268 -3.67 19.80 17.34
C ARG A 268 -4.09 18.75 16.32
N ARG A 269 -4.60 19.16 15.15
CA ARG A 269 -4.91 18.21 14.06
C ARG A 269 -3.67 17.44 13.62
N GLY A 270 -2.53 18.12 13.47
CA GLY A 270 -1.25 17.49 13.11
C GLY A 270 -0.76 16.50 14.17
N TYR A 271 -0.87 16.81 15.46
CA TYR A 271 -0.49 15.89 16.53
C TYR A 271 -1.42 14.67 16.63
N ALA A 272 -2.72 14.87 16.41
CA ALA A 272 -3.69 13.77 16.34
C ALA A 272 -3.36 12.82 15.18
N LEU A 273 -3.03 13.36 14.00
CA LEU A 273 -2.62 12.58 12.84
C LEU A 273 -1.32 11.81 13.08
N LEU A 274 -0.31 12.45 13.67
CA LEU A 274 0.94 11.77 14.02
C LEU A 274 0.72 10.61 15.01
N ALA A 275 -0.14 10.80 16.00
CA ALA A 275 -0.50 9.73 16.93
C ALA A 275 -1.28 8.61 16.24
N PHE A 276 -2.17 8.98 15.31
CA PHE A 276 -2.92 8.04 14.48
C PHE A 276 -1.98 7.16 13.64
N GLU A 277 -1.06 7.76 12.89
CA GLU A 277 -0.09 7.04 12.04
C GLU A 277 0.74 6.05 12.86
N LYS A 278 1.20 6.45 14.05
CA LYS A 278 1.95 5.57 14.95
C LYS A 278 1.11 4.40 15.46
N ALA A 279 -0.15 4.64 15.81
CA ALA A 279 -1.06 3.61 16.32
C ALA A 279 -1.57 2.67 15.22
N ALA A 280 -1.70 3.14 13.97
CA ALA A 280 -2.24 2.37 12.86
C ALA A 280 -1.20 1.43 12.21
N GLY A 281 0.09 1.63 12.50
CA GLY A 281 1.19 0.85 11.92
C GLY A 281 1.39 -0.55 12.51
N GLY A 282 2.37 -1.27 11.95
CA GLY A 282 2.83 -2.56 12.49
C GLY A 282 1.73 -3.64 12.53
N PRO A 283 1.53 -4.35 13.66
CA PRO A 283 0.56 -5.43 13.77
C PRO A 283 -0.90 -4.96 13.74
N MET A 284 -1.16 -3.67 13.96
CA MET A 284 -2.51 -3.10 13.87
C MET A 284 -3.06 -3.15 12.44
N LEU A 285 -2.19 -2.95 11.44
CA LEU A 285 -2.61 -2.91 10.04
C LEU A 285 -3.18 -4.25 9.55
N PRO A 286 -2.54 -5.42 9.76
CA PRO A 286 -3.17 -6.73 9.52
C PRO A 286 -4.47 -6.95 10.27
N PHE A 287 -4.58 -6.47 11.52
CA PHE A 287 -5.82 -6.56 12.27
C PHE A 287 -6.95 -5.77 11.60
N LEU A 288 -6.70 -4.51 11.20
CA LEU A 288 -7.67 -3.67 10.49
C LEU A 288 -8.16 -4.33 9.19
N VAL A 289 -7.25 -4.97 8.44
CA VAL A 289 -7.63 -5.65 7.20
C VAL A 289 -8.47 -6.89 7.47
N GLY A 290 -8.16 -7.67 8.51
CA GLY A 290 -9.01 -8.76 8.97
C GLY A 290 -10.41 -8.27 9.37
N ARG A 291 -10.46 -7.19 10.16
CA ARG A 291 -11.71 -6.56 10.62
C ARG A 291 -12.58 -6.05 9.47
N LEU A 292 -11.97 -5.54 8.40
CA LEU A 292 -12.68 -5.09 7.19
C LEU A 292 -13.49 -6.23 6.54
N GLU A 293 -13.01 -7.47 6.61
CA GLU A 293 -13.68 -8.62 6.01
C GLU A 293 -14.83 -9.17 6.87
N GLU A 294 -14.90 -8.78 8.13
CA GLU A 294 -15.93 -9.21 9.07
C GLU A 294 -17.30 -8.54 8.80
N ARG A 295 -18.35 -9.13 9.38
CA ARG A 295 -19.68 -8.52 9.38
C ARG A 295 -19.78 -7.57 10.56
N GLY A 296 -19.90 -6.27 10.28
CA GLY A 296 -20.06 -5.23 11.29
C GLY A 296 -20.62 -3.93 10.71
N GLU A 297 -21.09 -3.06 11.59
CA GLU A 297 -21.61 -1.73 11.26
C GLU A 297 -20.49 -0.70 10.99
N GLU A 298 -19.27 -0.99 11.45
CA GLU A 298 -18.08 -0.09 11.44
C GLU A 298 -17.37 0.01 10.08
N ARG A 299 -18.01 -0.45 8.99
CA ARG A 299 -17.35 -0.62 7.68
C ARG A 299 -16.93 0.69 7.03
N GLU A 300 -17.80 1.68 7.05
CA GLU A 300 -17.50 3.00 6.49
C GLU A 300 -16.35 3.64 7.27
N THR A 301 -16.37 3.50 8.59
CA THR A 301 -15.28 3.96 9.46
C THR A 301 -13.96 3.31 9.08
N LEU A 302 -13.91 1.98 8.90
CA LEU A 302 -12.67 1.30 8.50
C LEU A 302 -12.13 1.78 7.15
N VAL A 303 -13.00 2.02 6.16
CA VAL A 303 -12.61 2.60 4.87
C VAL A 303 -12.02 4.01 5.05
N ASP A 304 -12.59 4.83 5.94
CA ASP A 304 -12.04 6.14 6.27
C ASP A 304 -10.68 6.05 6.99
N LEU A 305 -10.48 5.06 7.87
CA LEU A 305 -9.18 4.81 8.48
C LEU A 305 -8.16 4.39 7.42
N PHE A 306 -8.50 3.50 6.48
CA PHE A 306 -7.58 3.12 5.40
C PHE A 306 -7.22 4.29 4.50
N ARG A 307 -8.17 5.19 4.19
CA ARG A 307 -7.86 6.44 3.48
C ARG A 307 -6.83 7.27 4.23
N GLU A 308 -6.94 7.36 5.55
CA GLU A 308 -5.99 8.11 6.38
C GLU A 308 -4.64 7.41 6.51
N ILE A 309 -4.62 6.06 6.52
CA ILE A 309 -3.38 5.28 6.57
C ILE A 309 -2.60 5.41 5.26
N GLY A 310 -3.27 5.32 4.11
CA GLY A 310 -2.67 5.51 2.80
C GLY A 310 -1.78 4.35 2.31
N GLU A 311 -0.67 4.71 1.65
CA GLU A 311 0.30 3.82 1.00
C GLU A 311 0.69 2.57 1.81
N PRO A 312 0.98 2.64 3.14
CA PRO A 312 1.32 1.47 3.94
C PRO A 312 0.27 0.34 3.89
N ALA A 313 -1.01 0.66 3.69
CA ALA A 313 -2.09 -0.32 3.61
C ALA A 313 -2.21 -1.00 2.23
N VAL A 314 -1.72 -0.35 1.18
CA VAL A 314 -2.00 -0.73 -0.23
C VAL A 314 -1.53 -2.15 -0.53
N ALA A 315 -0.27 -2.47 -0.20
CA ALA A 315 0.30 -3.78 -0.48
C ALA A 315 -0.48 -4.92 0.17
N LEU A 316 -0.86 -4.72 1.44
CA LEU A 316 -1.60 -5.73 2.20
C LEU A 316 -3.03 -5.89 1.70
N LEU A 317 -3.71 -4.78 1.38
CA LEU A 317 -5.06 -4.82 0.81
C LEU A 317 -5.06 -5.50 -0.56
N VAL A 318 -4.07 -5.22 -1.42
CA VAL A 318 -3.94 -5.89 -2.72
C VAL A 318 -3.68 -7.39 -2.54
N GLU A 319 -2.78 -7.80 -1.66
CA GLU A 319 -2.54 -9.22 -1.35
C GLU A 319 -3.84 -9.90 -0.89
N ARG A 320 -4.54 -9.30 0.08
CA ARG A 320 -5.81 -9.82 0.61
C ARG A 320 -6.91 -9.88 -0.43
N LEU A 321 -6.98 -8.92 -1.36
CA LEU A 321 -7.93 -8.96 -2.48
C LEU A 321 -7.74 -10.20 -3.37
N THR A 322 -6.49 -10.66 -3.55
CA THR A 322 -6.21 -11.87 -4.34
C THR A 322 -6.62 -13.17 -3.66
N LEU A 323 -6.63 -13.17 -2.32
CA LEU A 323 -6.98 -14.31 -1.47
C LEU A 323 -8.47 -14.33 -1.08
N ALA A 324 -9.18 -13.21 -1.23
CA ALA A 324 -10.56 -13.06 -0.76
C ALA A 324 -11.54 -13.94 -1.55
N GLU A 325 -12.15 -14.91 -0.85
CA GLU A 325 -13.09 -15.86 -1.44
C GLU A 325 -14.51 -15.26 -1.61
N SER A 326 -14.92 -14.41 -0.67
CA SER A 326 -16.28 -13.85 -0.68
C SER A 326 -16.39 -12.60 -1.56
N ARG A 327 -17.54 -12.43 -2.23
CA ARG A 327 -17.83 -11.21 -3.02
C ARG A 327 -17.88 -9.96 -2.14
N ASN A 328 -18.35 -10.09 -0.91
CA ASN A 328 -18.48 -8.98 0.02
C ASN A 328 -17.11 -8.50 0.52
N ALA A 329 -16.23 -9.42 0.93
CA ALA A 329 -14.86 -9.09 1.33
C ALA A 329 -14.11 -8.38 0.19
N ARG A 330 -14.19 -8.91 -1.04
CA ARG A 330 -13.60 -8.25 -2.22
C ARG A 330 -14.14 -6.84 -2.44
N LYS A 331 -15.45 -6.63 -2.28
CA LYS A 331 -16.03 -5.29 -2.43
C LYS A 331 -15.45 -4.32 -1.41
N LEU A 332 -15.38 -4.71 -0.14
CA LEU A 332 -14.87 -3.83 0.93
C LEU A 332 -13.38 -3.50 0.74
N ILE A 333 -12.57 -4.47 0.32
CA ILE A 333 -11.15 -4.24 0.01
C ILE A 333 -11.00 -3.31 -1.20
N ILE A 334 -11.84 -3.47 -2.24
CA ILE A 334 -11.90 -2.54 -3.38
C ILE A 334 -12.27 -1.14 -2.90
N ASP A 335 -13.31 -1.00 -2.09
CA ASP A 335 -13.77 0.29 -1.57
C ASP A 335 -12.66 0.99 -0.75
N ALA A 336 -11.89 0.25 0.05
CA ALA A 336 -10.74 0.77 0.79
C ALA A 336 -9.59 1.22 -0.14
N LEU A 337 -9.22 0.43 -1.15
CA LEU A 337 -8.17 0.79 -2.12
C LEU A 337 -8.56 2.01 -2.98
N VAL A 338 -9.83 2.13 -3.33
CA VAL A 338 -10.38 3.31 -4.02
C VAL A 338 -10.35 4.53 -3.10
N ALA A 339 -10.70 4.35 -1.82
CA ALA A 339 -10.67 5.44 -0.85
C ALA A 339 -9.25 5.98 -0.59
N ILE A 340 -8.22 5.12 -0.62
CA ILE A 340 -6.80 5.52 -0.59
C ILE A 340 -6.43 6.34 -1.83
N GLY A 341 -6.90 5.93 -3.02
CA GLY A 341 -6.75 6.74 -4.24
C GLY A 341 -5.38 6.58 -4.92
N ALA A 342 -4.71 7.70 -5.20
CA ALA A 342 -3.54 7.77 -6.10
C ALA A 342 -2.37 6.85 -5.67
N GLU A 343 -2.17 6.68 -4.36
CA GLU A 343 -1.12 5.80 -3.80
C GLU A 343 -1.33 4.33 -4.19
N SER A 344 -2.56 3.93 -4.52
CA SER A 344 -2.88 2.58 -5.00
C SER A 344 -2.51 2.36 -6.47
N VAL A 345 -2.37 3.42 -7.28
CA VAL A 345 -2.30 3.32 -8.75
C VAL A 345 -1.08 2.55 -9.23
N ALA A 346 0.10 2.82 -8.65
CA ALA A 346 1.35 2.20 -9.07
C ALA A 346 1.30 0.67 -8.90
N LEU A 347 0.97 0.20 -7.68
CA LEU A 347 0.92 -1.23 -7.40
C LEU A 347 -0.20 -1.94 -8.19
N LEU A 348 -1.38 -1.31 -8.32
CA LEU A 348 -2.48 -1.90 -9.09
C LEU A 348 -2.17 -2.00 -10.58
N THR A 349 -1.38 -1.06 -11.12
CA THR A 349 -0.91 -1.12 -12.51
C THR A 349 -0.04 -2.36 -12.76
N GLU A 350 0.83 -2.72 -11.82
CA GLU A 350 1.64 -3.95 -11.89
C GLU A 350 0.77 -5.22 -11.94
N HIS A 351 -0.42 -5.19 -11.34
CA HIS A 351 -1.36 -6.31 -11.32
C HIS A 351 -2.19 -6.46 -12.60
N LEU A 352 -2.11 -5.52 -13.55
CA LEU A 352 -2.81 -5.62 -14.84
C LEU A 352 -2.23 -6.69 -15.78
N VAL A 353 -1.04 -7.22 -15.47
CA VAL A 353 -0.37 -8.29 -16.24
C VAL A 353 -0.40 -9.66 -15.54
N ASP A 354 -1.18 -9.81 -14.47
CA ASP A 354 -1.32 -11.08 -13.76
C ASP A 354 -1.94 -12.17 -14.65
N ARG A 355 -1.50 -13.42 -14.49
CA ARG A 355 -2.00 -14.57 -15.26
C ARG A 355 -3.46 -14.90 -14.93
N ARG A 356 -3.93 -14.51 -13.75
CA ARG A 356 -5.27 -14.77 -13.23
C ARG A 356 -6.20 -13.64 -13.67
N TRP A 357 -7.12 -13.93 -14.58
CA TRP A 357 -8.05 -12.95 -15.15
C TRP A 357 -8.80 -12.10 -14.11
N TYR A 358 -9.12 -12.68 -12.94
CA TYR A 358 -9.86 -11.98 -11.90
C TYR A 358 -9.02 -10.96 -11.14
N VAL A 359 -7.70 -11.16 -11.04
CA VAL A 359 -6.77 -10.18 -10.45
C VAL A 359 -6.69 -8.96 -11.37
N VAL A 360 -6.42 -9.19 -12.67
CA VAL A 360 -6.40 -8.14 -13.70
C VAL A 360 -7.73 -7.38 -13.73
N ARG A 361 -8.86 -8.10 -13.71
CA ARG A 361 -10.18 -7.46 -13.69
C ARG A 361 -10.36 -6.58 -12.45
N ASN A 362 -10.02 -7.06 -11.26
CA ASN A 362 -10.21 -6.30 -10.02
C ASN A 362 -9.31 -5.05 -10.01
N ALA A 363 -8.05 -5.18 -10.43
CA ALA A 363 -7.15 -4.03 -10.59
C ALA A 363 -7.74 -3.00 -11.56
N ALA A 364 -8.25 -3.46 -12.70
CA ALA A 364 -8.90 -2.58 -13.67
C ALA A 364 -10.14 -1.87 -13.11
N VAL A 365 -10.96 -2.55 -12.29
CA VAL A 365 -12.08 -1.90 -11.58
C VAL A 365 -11.54 -0.78 -10.71
N ILE A 366 -10.59 -1.07 -9.82
CA ILE A 366 -10.10 -0.10 -8.84
C ILE A 366 -9.49 1.11 -9.53
N LEU A 367 -8.61 0.92 -10.53
CA LEU A 367 -8.03 2.01 -11.31
C LEU A 367 -9.09 2.87 -12.00
N GLY A 368 -10.16 2.24 -12.50
CA GLY A 368 -11.30 2.94 -13.11
C GLY A 368 -12.13 3.75 -12.11
N GLU A 369 -12.30 3.27 -10.88
CA GLU A 369 -13.00 4.02 -9.82
C GLU A 369 -12.12 5.15 -9.24
N ILE A 370 -10.80 4.94 -9.14
CA ILE A 370 -9.85 6.00 -8.74
C ILE A 370 -9.88 7.14 -9.76
N GLY A 371 -9.96 6.81 -11.06
CA GLY A 371 -10.12 7.80 -12.12
C GLY A 371 -8.82 8.55 -12.48
N ASP A 372 -7.65 8.05 -12.07
CA ASP A 372 -6.36 8.66 -12.41
C ASP A 372 -6.09 8.54 -13.93
N PRO A 373 -5.91 9.66 -14.66
CA PRO A 373 -5.58 9.64 -16.09
C PRO A 373 -4.37 8.79 -16.45
N ALA A 374 -3.37 8.67 -15.56
CA ALA A 374 -2.19 7.85 -15.77
C ALA A 374 -2.51 6.35 -15.94
N SER A 375 -3.69 5.92 -15.48
CA SER A 375 -4.18 4.54 -15.63
C SER A 375 -4.68 4.21 -17.04
N ALA A 376 -4.90 5.21 -17.91
CA ALA A 376 -5.48 5.00 -19.24
C ALA A 376 -4.58 4.13 -20.15
N GLU A 377 -3.28 4.45 -20.20
CA GLU A 377 -2.30 3.72 -21.00
C GLU A 377 -2.14 2.25 -20.55
N PRO A 378 -1.95 1.95 -19.26
CA PRO A 378 -1.96 0.57 -18.77
C PRO A 378 -3.25 -0.19 -19.08
N LEU A 379 -4.42 0.44 -18.86
CA LEU A 379 -5.72 -0.19 -19.12
C LEU A 379 -5.96 -0.47 -20.61
N ARG A 380 -5.32 0.26 -21.52
CA ARG A 380 -5.39 0.01 -22.97
C ARG A 380 -4.94 -1.41 -23.30
N ALA A 381 -3.88 -1.92 -22.65
CA ALA A 381 -3.39 -3.29 -22.89
C ALA A 381 -4.44 -4.35 -22.51
N CYS A 382 -5.27 -4.07 -21.50
CA CYS A 382 -6.33 -4.98 -21.05
C CYS A 382 -7.51 -5.08 -22.04
N LEU A 383 -7.64 -4.16 -22.99
CA LEU A 383 -8.70 -4.18 -24.00
C LEU A 383 -8.59 -5.35 -24.98
N VAL A 384 -7.42 -5.95 -25.11
CA VAL A 384 -7.16 -7.13 -25.96
C VAL A 384 -6.90 -8.41 -25.15
N HIS A 385 -7.16 -8.36 -23.84
CA HIS A 385 -6.98 -9.52 -22.95
C HIS A 385 -7.83 -10.72 -23.41
N THR A 386 -7.36 -11.94 -23.20
CA THR A 386 -8.03 -13.18 -23.66
C THR A 386 -9.41 -13.38 -23.02
N ASP A 387 -9.55 -13.09 -21.72
CA ASP A 387 -10.83 -13.13 -21.00
C ASP A 387 -11.72 -11.91 -21.33
N VAL A 388 -12.96 -12.20 -21.78
CA VAL A 388 -13.98 -11.20 -22.15
C VAL A 388 -14.34 -10.26 -21.00
N ARG A 389 -14.32 -10.75 -19.76
CA ARG A 389 -14.69 -9.95 -18.56
C ARG A 389 -13.66 -8.87 -18.30
N VAL A 390 -12.37 -9.15 -18.52
CA VAL A 390 -11.29 -8.17 -18.41
C VAL A 390 -11.44 -7.10 -19.49
N ARG A 391 -11.62 -7.47 -20.76
CA ARG A 391 -11.81 -6.50 -21.85
C ARG A 391 -12.97 -5.55 -21.59
N ARG A 392 -14.11 -6.10 -21.14
CA ARG A 392 -15.30 -5.30 -20.80
C ARG A 392 -15.04 -4.36 -19.62
N GLU A 393 -14.30 -4.81 -18.63
CA GLU A 393 -13.99 -3.99 -17.46
C GLU A 393 -13.02 -2.87 -17.81
N ALA A 394 -11.93 -3.18 -18.50
CA ALA A 394 -10.96 -2.18 -18.97
C ALA A 394 -11.63 -1.06 -19.77
N LEU A 395 -12.56 -1.41 -20.67
CA LEU A 395 -13.33 -0.42 -21.42
C LEU A 395 -14.23 0.44 -20.50
N ARG A 396 -14.89 -0.14 -19.50
CA ARG A 396 -15.69 0.64 -18.53
C ARG A 396 -14.81 1.56 -17.72
N SER A 397 -13.66 1.09 -17.26
CA SER A 397 -12.69 1.86 -16.48
C SER A 397 -12.16 3.05 -17.27
N LEU A 398 -11.82 2.87 -18.56
CA LEU A 398 -11.43 3.97 -19.44
C LEU A 398 -12.55 5.00 -19.63
N VAL A 399 -13.82 4.56 -19.74
CA VAL A 399 -14.96 5.48 -19.80
C VAL A 399 -15.13 6.27 -18.49
N LYS A 400 -14.84 5.65 -17.34
CA LYS A 400 -14.89 6.33 -16.04
C LYS A 400 -13.77 7.35 -15.88
N ILE A 401 -12.53 6.99 -16.26
CA ILE A 401 -11.36 7.87 -16.22
C ILE A 401 -11.58 9.07 -17.15
N GLY A 402 -12.04 8.83 -18.38
CA GLY A 402 -12.24 9.89 -19.37
C GLY A 402 -10.94 10.60 -19.77
N GLY A 403 -11.08 11.76 -20.41
CA GLY A 403 -9.94 12.53 -20.90
C GLY A 403 -9.28 11.95 -22.16
N GLU A 404 -8.30 12.69 -22.69
CA GLU A 404 -7.76 12.46 -24.02
C GLU A 404 -7.12 11.08 -24.21
N GLN A 405 -6.33 10.62 -23.22
CA GLN A 405 -5.64 9.33 -23.29
C GLN A 405 -6.64 8.16 -23.30
N ALA A 406 -7.70 8.24 -22.48
CA ALA A 406 -8.74 7.22 -22.47
C ALA A 406 -9.54 7.23 -23.78
N GLU A 407 -9.85 8.42 -24.32
CA GLU A 407 -10.49 8.55 -25.62
C GLU A 407 -9.65 7.91 -26.73
N ASP A 408 -8.35 8.19 -26.79
CA ASP A 408 -7.44 7.61 -27.79
C ASP A 408 -7.37 6.09 -27.70
N ALA A 409 -7.31 5.54 -26.48
CA ALA A 409 -7.36 4.10 -26.25
C ALA A 409 -8.66 3.47 -26.78
N ILE A 410 -9.80 4.13 -26.57
CA ILE A 410 -11.11 3.65 -27.05
C ILE A 410 -11.23 3.83 -28.57
N ILE A 411 -10.72 4.93 -29.15
CA ILE A 411 -10.70 5.16 -30.61
C ILE A 411 -9.92 4.04 -31.32
N GLY A 412 -8.80 3.60 -30.75
CA GLY A 412 -8.03 2.48 -31.29
C GLY A 412 -8.84 1.19 -31.45
N LEU A 413 -9.83 0.95 -30.58
CA LEU A 413 -10.70 -0.24 -30.65
C LEU A 413 -11.68 -0.24 -31.82
N LEU A 414 -11.88 0.90 -32.50
CA LEU A 414 -12.67 0.93 -33.73
C LEU A 414 -12.06 0.06 -34.84
N ALA A 415 -10.76 -0.21 -34.76
CA ALA A 415 -10.01 -1.09 -35.67
C ALA A 415 -9.94 -2.56 -35.24
N ALA A 416 -10.55 -2.95 -34.10
CA ALA A 416 -10.53 -4.34 -33.62
C ALA A 416 -11.05 -5.33 -34.68
N GLU A 417 -10.73 -6.62 -34.60
CA GLU A 417 -11.29 -7.58 -35.56
C GLU A 417 -12.74 -7.95 -35.21
N ASP A 418 -13.01 -8.14 -33.92
CA ASP A 418 -14.30 -8.60 -33.43
C ASP A 418 -15.36 -7.49 -33.38
N ASN A 419 -16.58 -7.82 -33.80
CA ASN A 419 -17.67 -6.84 -33.90
C ASN A 419 -18.18 -6.37 -32.53
N LEU A 420 -18.01 -7.17 -31.47
CA LEU A 420 -18.51 -6.83 -30.14
C LEU A 420 -17.67 -5.71 -29.52
N THR A 421 -16.34 -5.80 -29.60
CA THR A 421 -15.40 -4.77 -29.14
C THR A 421 -15.59 -3.47 -29.90
N LYS A 422 -15.70 -3.52 -31.24
CA LYS A 422 -16.04 -2.32 -32.03
C LYS A 422 -17.32 -1.66 -31.54
N ARG A 423 -18.38 -2.46 -31.35
CA ARG A 423 -19.69 -1.95 -30.93
C ARG A 423 -19.61 -1.28 -29.57
N HIS A 424 -18.90 -1.89 -28.61
CA HIS A 424 -18.72 -1.27 -27.32
C HIS A 424 -17.91 0.03 -27.41
N ALA A 425 -16.82 0.06 -28.21
CA ALA A 425 -16.04 1.28 -28.43
C ALA A 425 -16.90 2.42 -28.99
N VAL A 426 -17.71 2.14 -30.01
CA VAL A 426 -18.67 3.11 -30.58
C VAL A 426 -19.61 3.64 -29.51
N ILE A 427 -20.25 2.76 -28.72
CA ILE A 427 -21.18 3.17 -27.66
C ILE A 427 -20.46 4.04 -26.61
N SER A 428 -19.26 3.63 -26.19
CA SER A 428 -18.45 4.34 -25.20
C SER A 428 -18.06 5.74 -25.66
N LEU A 429 -17.60 5.91 -26.91
CA LEU A 429 -17.25 7.22 -27.47
C LEU A 429 -18.48 8.15 -27.54
N GLY A 430 -19.65 7.59 -27.82
CA GLY A 430 -20.92 8.32 -27.76
C GLY A 430 -21.31 8.77 -26.36
N LEU A 431 -21.10 7.91 -25.34
CA LEU A 431 -21.36 8.26 -23.93
C LEU A 431 -20.40 9.33 -23.42
N LEU A 432 -19.13 9.26 -23.81
CA LEU A 432 -18.10 10.26 -23.51
C LEU A 432 -18.30 11.58 -24.28
N LYS A 433 -19.17 11.58 -25.31
CA LYS A 433 -19.31 12.69 -26.26
C LYS A 433 -17.97 13.09 -26.89
N SER A 434 -17.11 12.10 -27.17
CA SER A 434 -15.76 12.32 -27.69
C SER A 434 -15.79 13.00 -29.06
N ARG A 435 -15.39 14.27 -29.09
CA ARG A 435 -15.24 15.04 -30.34
C ARG A 435 -14.07 14.54 -31.18
N ARG A 436 -13.06 13.92 -30.56
CA ARG A 436 -11.92 13.28 -31.26
C ARG A 436 -12.35 12.08 -32.08
N ALA A 437 -13.40 11.38 -31.66
CA ALA A 437 -13.92 10.21 -32.35
C ALA A 437 -14.76 10.52 -33.60
N VAL A 438 -15.13 11.77 -33.86
CA VAL A 438 -16.08 12.12 -34.95
C VAL A 438 -15.57 11.68 -36.32
N GLU A 439 -14.32 11.99 -36.66
CA GLU A 439 -13.71 11.60 -37.93
C GLU A 439 -13.53 10.08 -38.06
N PRO A 440 -12.97 9.36 -37.07
CA PRO A 440 -12.94 7.90 -37.07
C PRO A 440 -14.32 7.24 -37.24
N LEU A 441 -15.35 7.75 -36.55
CA LEU A 441 -16.72 7.23 -36.65
C LEU A 441 -17.35 7.54 -38.02
N CYS A 442 -17.07 8.71 -38.62
CA CYS A 442 -17.47 9.03 -39.99
C CYS A 442 -16.88 8.04 -41.00
N ALA A 443 -15.58 7.73 -40.88
CA ALA A 443 -14.93 6.75 -41.75
C ALA A 443 -15.58 5.36 -41.67
N LEU A 444 -16.07 4.95 -40.50
CA LEU A 444 -16.78 3.68 -40.33
C LEU A 444 -18.14 3.63 -41.04
N ILE A 445 -18.94 4.71 -41.02
CA ILE A 445 -20.24 4.73 -41.71
C ILE A 445 -20.09 4.84 -43.23
N GLU A 446 -19.01 5.46 -43.71
CA GLU A 446 -18.71 5.63 -45.13
C GLU A 446 -18.08 4.39 -45.76
N ARG A 447 -17.53 3.49 -44.94
CA ARG A 447 -16.94 2.24 -45.42
C ARG A 447 -17.93 1.46 -46.30
N ARG A 448 -17.45 1.07 -47.49
CA ARG A 448 -18.24 0.32 -48.47
C ARG A 448 -18.61 -1.06 -47.91
N ASP A 449 -19.91 -1.35 -47.88
CA ASP A 449 -20.46 -2.64 -47.46
C ASP A 449 -21.42 -3.15 -48.55
N PRO A 450 -20.88 -3.76 -49.64
CA PRO A 450 -21.67 -4.17 -50.80
C PRO A 450 -22.77 -5.18 -50.45
N PHE A 451 -22.52 -5.98 -49.42
CA PHE A 451 -23.41 -7.05 -48.97
C PHE A 451 -24.30 -6.65 -47.79
N LYS A 452 -24.22 -5.40 -47.33
CA LYS A 452 -25.06 -4.83 -46.26
C LYS A 452 -25.03 -5.64 -44.96
N LYS A 453 -23.90 -6.28 -44.66
CA LYS A 453 -23.73 -7.11 -43.45
C LYS A 453 -23.56 -6.27 -42.19
N SER A 454 -23.21 -4.99 -42.31
CA SER A 454 -22.90 -4.10 -41.19
C SER A 454 -23.95 -3.02 -40.94
N LEU A 455 -25.19 -3.15 -41.47
CA LEU A 455 -26.21 -2.10 -41.31
C LEU A 455 -26.56 -1.82 -39.83
N ALA A 456 -26.68 -2.85 -39.00
CA ALA A 456 -26.91 -2.69 -37.57
C ALA A 456 -25.77 -1.92 -36.90
N PHE A 457 -24.52 -2.26 -37.23
CA PHE A 457 -23.34 -1.57 -36.73
C PHE A 457 -23.30 -0.10 -37.21
N LYS A 458 -23.63 0.18 -38.48
CA LYS A 458 -23.74 1.57 -38.97
C LYS A 458 -24.77 2.37 -38.19
N ARG A 459 -25.91 1.78 -37.81
CA ARG A 459 -26.91 2.44 -36.95
C ARG A 459 -26.35 2.78 -35.58
N ASP A 460 -25.59 1.88 -34.96
CA ASP A 460 -24.93 2.17 -33.67
C ASP A 460 -23.95 3.34 -33.81
N VAL A 461 -23.18 3.41 -34.91
CA VAL A 461 -22.24 4.51 -35.17
C VAL A 461 -22.98 5.84 -35.40
N ILE A 462 -24.06 5.84 -36.19
CA ILE A 462 -24.89 7.02 -36.43
C ILE A 462 -25.51 7.53 -35.12
N GLN A 463 -26.03 6.63 -34.29
CA GLN A 463 -26.57 6.99 -32.98
C GLN A 463 -25.47 7.57 -32.07
N SER A 464 -24.27 7.00 -32.11
CA SER A 464 -23.12 7.55 -31.37
C SER A 464 -22.75 8.96 -31.83
N LEU A 465 -22.68 9.20 -33.15
CA LEU A 465 -22.45 10.53 -33.70
C LEU A 465 -23.52 11.54 -33.25
N GLY A 466 -24.78 11.12 -33.16
CA GLY A 466 -25.87 11.94 -32.62
C GLY A 466 -25.71 12.27 -31.13
N ARG A 467 -25.24 11.31 -30.31
CA ARG A 467 -24.93 11.55 -28.90
C ARG A 467 -23.75 12.52 -28.72
N ILE A 468 -22.74 12.43 -29.57
CA ILE A 468 -21.60 13.36 -29.59
C ILE A 468 -22.07 14.77 -29.97
N GLY A 469 -22.97 14.88 -30.96
CA GLY A 469 -23.59 16.15 -31.34
C GLY A 469 -22.67 17.12 -32.10
N ASP A 470 -21.54 16.64 -32.63
CA ASP A 470 -20.57 17.49 -33.32
C ASP A 470 -20.94 17.67 -34.80
N ARG A 471 -21.04 18.94 -35.23
CA ARG A 471 -21.39 19.33 -36.61
C ARG A 471 -20.46 18.77 -37.68
N ARG A 472 -19.22 18.42 -37.35
CA ARG A 472 -18.27 17.80 -38.29
C ARG A 472 -18.79 16.47 -38.85
N ALA A 473 -19.75 15.82 -38.20
CA ALA A 473 -20.40 14.62 -38.70
C ALA A 473 -21.42 14.87 -39.83
N VAL A 474 -21.94 16.08 -39.94
CA VAL A 474 -23.08 16.42 -40.83
C VAL A 474 -22.79 16.10 -42.30
N PRO A 475 -21.64 16.46 -42.89
CA PRO A 475 -21.38 16.14 -44.30
C PRO A 475 -21.43 14.64 -44.61
N SER A 476 -20.88 13.81 -43.73
CA SER A 476 -20.88 12.35 -43.88
C SER A 476 -22.28 11.76 -43.74
N LEU A 477 -23.09 12.30 -42.81
CA LEU A 477 -24.48 11.93 -42.63
C LEU A 477 -25.34 12.29 -43.85
N LEU A 478 -25.16 13.49 -44.43
CA LEU A 478 -25.87 13.91 -45.64
C LEU A 478 -25.55 12.99 -46.83
N ARG A 479 -24.27 12.66 -47.06
CA ARG A 479 -23.87 11.69 -48.10
C ARG A 479 -24.57 10.33 -47.92
N LEU A 480 -24.69 9.87 -46.68
CA LEU A 480 -25.36 8.60 -46.39
C LEU A 480 -26.88 8.68 -46.64
N LEU A 481 -27.50 9.83 -46.35
CA LEU A 481 -28.93 10.07 -46.56
C LEU A 481 -29.31 10.17 -48.04
N GLU A 482 -28.43 10.75 -48.86
CA GLU A 482 -28.55 10.84 -50.33
C GLU A 482 -28.41 9.50 -51.02
N HIS A 483 -27.56 8.61 -50.48
CA HIS A 483 -27.30 7.32 -51.09
C HIS A 483 -28.57 6.47 -51.23
N ARG A 484 -28.87 6.04 -52.46
CA ARG A 484 -30.01 5.18 -52.79
C ARG A 484 -29.55 3.84 -53.38
N PRO A 485 -29.49 2.76 -52.59
CA PRO A 485 -29.09 1.47 -53.09
C PRO A 485 -30.18 0.84 -53.97
N TRP A 486 -29.77 0.20 -55.05
CA TRP A 486 -30.67 -0.43 -56.02
C TRP A 486 -31.45 -1.63 -55.44
N PHE A 487 -30.84 -2.41 -54.54
CA PHE A 487 -31.44 -3.54 -53.82
C PHE A 487 -31.50 -3.32 -52.31
N GLY A 488 -32.42 -3.97 -51.58
CA GLY A 488 -32.51 -3.92 -50.11
C GLY A 488 -32.91 -2.55 -49.55
N ARG A 489 -33.90 -1.89 -50.18
CA ARG A 489 -34.38 -0.54 -49.84
C ARG A 489 -34.90 -0.44 -48.40
N ARG A 490 -35.79 -1.35 -47.98
CA ARG A 490 -36.41 -1.33 -46.64
C ARG A 490 -35.40 -1.28 -45.49
N ARG A 491 -34.34 -2.11 -45.53
CA ARG A 491 -33.29 -2.12 -44.48
C ARG A 491 -32.39 -0.88 -44.54
N TRP A 492 -32.30 -0.22 -45.69
CA TRP A 492 -31.57 1.03 -45.85
C TRP A 492 -32.39 2.24 -45.39
N ASP A 493 -33.71 2.17 -45.54
CA ASP A 493 -34.61 3.20 -45.01
C ASP A 493 -34.47 3.31 -43.49
N ASP A 494 -34.25 2.21 -42.76
CA ASP A 494 -33.92 2.24 -41.32
C ASP A 494 -32.65 3.05 -41.02
N VAL A 495 -31.62 2.95 -41.87
CA VAL A 495 -30.38 3.73 -41.73
C VAL A 495 -30.66 5.19 -42.04
N ARG A 496 -31.43 5.49 -43.09
CA ARG A 496 -31.82 6.86 -43.45
C ARG A 496 -32.67 7.51 -42.37
N MET A 497 -33.58 6.77 -41.75
CA MET A 497 -34.35 7.23 -40.58
C MET A 497 -33.43 7.58 -39.42
N ALA A 498 -32.47 6.70 -39.09
CA ALA A 498 -31.48 6.98 -38.05
C ALA A 498 -30.66 8.24 -38.36
N VAL A 499 -30.26 8.43 -39.62
CA VAL A 499 -29.55 9.64 -40.06
C VAL A 499 -30.40 10.89 -39.87
N VAL A 500 -31.68 10.88 -40.29
CA VAL A 500 -32.59 12.02 -40.11
C VAL A 500 -32.74 12.38 -38.63
N THR A 501 -32.96 11.40 -37.76
CA THR A 501 -33.01 11.61 -36.31
C THR A 501 -31.71 12.19 -35.77
N THR A 502 -30.56 11.68 -36.22
CA THR A 502 -29.24 12.18 -35.80
C THR A 502 -28.98 13.61 -36.29
N LEU A 503 -29.38 13.97 -37.51
CA LEU A 503 -29.26 15.34 -38.02
C LEU A 503 -30.12 16.31 -37.20
N ALA A 504 -31.35 15.90 -36.84
CA ALA A 504 -32.21 16.67 -35.93
C ALA A 504 -31.57 16.84 -34.53
N GLN A 505 -30.94 15.79 -34.01
CA GLN A 505 -30.22 15.83 -32.73
C GLN A 505 -29.05 16.82 -32.76
N ILE A 506 -28.22 16.78 -33.81
CA ILE A 506 -27.07 17.68 -33.98
C ILE A 506 -27.54 19.13 -34.17
N GLY A 507 -28.63 19.37 -34.90
CA GLY A 507 -29.21 20.69 -35.02
C GLY A 507 -28.55 21.63 -36.04
N ASP A 508 -27.72 21.11 -36.96
CA ASP A 508 -26.97 21.96 -37.90
C ASP A 508 -27.85 22.43 -39.08
N PRO A 509 -27.99 23.74 -39.33
CA PRO A 509 -28.76 24.29 -40.45
C PRO A 509 -28.32 23.81 -41.84
N ALA A 510 -27.07 23.37 -42.01
CA ALA A 510 -26.58 22.82 -43.27
C ALA A 510 -27.38 21.59 -43.75
N ALA A 511 -28.09 20.90 -42.84
CA ALA A 511 -28.93 19.76 -43.19
C ALA A 511 -30.29 20.15 -43.80
N LEU A 512 -30.76 21.39 -43.60
CA LEU A 512 -32.13 21.81 -43.96
C LEU A 512 -32.43 21.61 -45.45
N GLY A 513 -31.50 21.98 -46.33
CA GLY A 513 -31.73 21.89 -47.78
C GLY A 513 -32.03 20.46 -48.26
N LEU A 514 -31.30 19.46 -47.75
CA LEU A 514 -31.57 18.07 -48.11
C LEU A 514 -32.84 17.55 -47.43
N LEU A 515 -33.07 17.88 -46.15
CA LEU A 515 -34.25 17.45 -45.40
C LEU A 515 -35.55 17.97 -46.05
N ASP A 516 -35.60 19.23 -46.47
CA ASP A 516 -36.74 19.83 -47.17
C ASP A 516 -37.00 19.14 -48.51
N SER A 517 -35.93 18.85 -49.26
CA SER A 517 -36.04 18.12 -50.52
C SER A 517 -36.62 16.70 -50.36
N LEU A 518 -36.43 16.09 -49.18
CA LEU A 518 -36.94 14.76 -48.84
C LEU A 518 -38.35 14.83 -48.28
N ALA A 519 -38.68 15.85 -47.50
CA ALA A 519 -40.02 16.13 -46.99
C ALA A 519 -41.05 16.27 -48.14
N ALA A 520 -40.64 16.79 -49.29
CA ALA A 520 -41.49 16.90 -50.48
C ALA A 520 -41.79 15.56 -51.20
N LYS A 521 -41.11 14.45 -50.87
CA LYS A 521 -41.15 13.19 -51.64
C LYS A 521 -42.15 12.14 -51.13
N GLY A 522 -42.90 12.46 -50.06
CA GLY A 522 -43.94 11.59 -49.48
C GLY A 522 -43.42 10.34 -48.74
N GLY A 523 -44.25 9.77 -47.86
CA GLY A 523 -43.94 8.57 -47.07
C GLY A 523 -43.29 8.84 -45.71
N MET A 524 -42.95 7.76 -44.98
CA MET A 524 -42.47 7.84 -43.59
C MET A 524 -41.19 8.66 -43.42
N LEU A 525 -40.23 8.52 -44.34
CA LEU A 525 -38.99 9.30 -44.32
C LEU A 525 -39.23 10.78 -44.58
N ALA A 526 -40.23 11.13 -45.40
CA ALA A 526 -40.58 12.51 -45.69
C ALA A 526 -41.15 13.20 -44.45
N ALA A 527 -42.07 12.55 -43.73
CA ALA A 527 -42.60 13.05 -42.45
C ALA A 527 -41.48 13.29 -41.44
N ALA A 528 -40.62 12.29 -41.22
CA ALA A 528 -39.49 12.44 -40.29
C ALA A 528 -38.49 13.53 -40.72
N SER A 529 -38.31 13.75 -42.02
CA SER A 529 -37.44 14.83 -42.53
C SER A 529 -38.06 16.20 -42.31
N ALA A 530 -39.39 16.33 -42.43
CA ALA A 530 -40.12 17.56 -42.14
C ALA A 530 -40.01 17.91 -40.65
N ASP A 531 -40.28 16.94 -39.76
CA ASP A 531 -40.16 17.11 -38.31
C ASP A 531 -38.73 17.51 -37.91
N ALA A 532 -37.72 16.82 -38.45
CA ALA A 532 -36.32 17.14 -38.22
C ALA A 532 -35.96 18.56 -38.67
N ALA A 533 -36.42 18.99 -39.85
CA ALA A 533 -36.15 20.33 -40.36
C ALA A 533 -36.84 21.42 -39.51
N GLU A 534 -38.07 21.17 -39.05
CA GLU A 534 -38.77 22.07 -38.12
C GLU A 534 -38.03 22.20 -36.79
N ASP A 535 -37.61 21.08 -36.20
CA ASP A 535 -36.85 21.05 -34.94
C ASP A 535 -35.52 21.81 -35.05
N ILE A 536 -34.79 21.66 -36.17
CA ILE A 536 -33.55 22.40 -36.43
C ILE A 536 -33.83 23.91 -36.52
N ARG A 537 -34.86 24.33 -37.27
CA ARG A 537 -35.23 25.76 -37.38
C ARG A 537 -35.65 26.34 -36.03
N ARG A 538 -36.44 25.61 -35.24
CA ARG A 538 -36.88 26.02 -33.91
C ARG A 538 -35.69 26.28 -32.99
N ARG A 539 -34.68 25.41 -33.01
CA ARG A 539 -33.45 25.60 -32.21
C ARG A 539 -32.57 26.75 -32.72
N GLY A 540 -32.51 26.95 -34.04
CA GLY A 540 -31.77 28.06 -34.64
C GLY A 540 -32.39 29.44 -34.39
N GLY A 541 -33.71 29.52 -34.23
CA GLY A 541 -34.42 30.77 -33.93
C GLY A 541 -34.26 31.27 -32.48
N VAL A 542 -34.03 30.37 -31.52
CA VAL A 542 -33.89 30.70 -30.08
C VAL A 542 -32.51 31.28 -29.72
N VAL A 543 -31.52 31.23 -30.62
CA VAL A 543 -30.16 31.75 -30.39
C VAL A 543 -30.00 33.21 -30.86
N ASN A 544 -31.02 33.77 -31.52
CA ASN A 544 -30.98 35.12 -32.11
C ASN A 544 -31.88 36.16 -31.41
N ASP A 545 -32.46 35.83 -30.25
CA ASP A 545 -33.12 36.76 -29.31
C ASP A 545 -32.33 36.77 -28.00
#